data_AF-A0A920NHQ5-F1
#
_entry.id   AF-A0A920NHQ5-F1
#
_cell.length_a   1.000
_cell.length_b   1.000
_cell.length_c   1.000
_cell.angle_alpha   90.00
_cell.angle_beta   90.00
_cell.angle_gamma   90.00
#
_symmetry.space_group_name_H-M   'P 1'
#
loop_
_entity.id
_entity.type
_entity.pdbx_description
1 polymer ?
#
loop_
_entity_poly.entity_id
_entity_poly.type
_entity_poly.pdbx_seq_one_letter_code
_entity_poly.pdbx_strand_id
1 'polypeptide(L)'
;MLNSDFFKEARFKKIKSPVDFVVGTVKLTGTHTIPEPDLVNLAAATSLMGQTLMDPPTVESWHTGPEWIDSGTLTDRINFAVEQIGDIESAGIKDLINRIKSKGDEISPPDFVNNCLELLGHMEVDDKTKQGLMEFAEKVGGLKFTTSDQEQESLENIKQMLQMSVSSPEYQFA
;
A
#
# COMPACT_ATOMS: atom_id res chain seq x y z
N MET A 1 -7.63 24.17 -10.10
CA MET A 1 -8.79 23.28 -9.91
C MET A 1 -8.63 22.37 -8.69
N LEU A 2 -7.48 21.71 -8.48
CA LEU A 2 -7.24 20.82 -7.32
C LEU A 2 -6.80 21.50 -6.00
N ASN A 3 -6.63 22.83 -5.96
CA ASN A 3 -6.16 23.55 -4.76
C ASN A 3 -7.28 23.93 -3.77
N SER A 4 -8.55 23.70 -4.13
CA SER A 4 -9.69 23.98 -3.24
C SER A 4 -9.71 23.02 -2.06
N ASP A 5 -10.14 23.51 -0.89
CA ASP A 5 -10.24 22.70 0.32
C ASP A 5 -11.21 21.52 0.16
N PHE A 6 -12.24 21.68 -0.67
CA PHE A 6 -13.16 20.59 -1.04
C PHE A 6 -12.43 19.33 -1.55
N PHE A 7 -11.41 19.49 -2.41
CA PHE A 7 -10.66 18.34 -2.94
C PHE A 7 -9.70 17.75 -1.90
N LYS A 8 -9.13 18.58 -1.02
CA LYS A 8 -8.23 18.14 0.06
C LYS A 8 -8.99 17.32 1.10
N GLU A 9 -10.21 17.77 1.43
CA GLU A 9 -11.12 17.09 2.36
C GLU A 9 -11.74 15.82 1.78
N ALA A 10 -11.70 15.60 0.47
CA ALA A 10 -12.22 14.40 -0.18
C ALA A 10 -11.24 13.21 -0.16
N ARG A 11 -9.98 13.44 0.25
CA ARG A 11 -8.96 12.38 0.32
C ARG A 11 -9.40 11.28 1.29
N PHE A 12 -9.13 10.03 0.90
CA PHE A 12 -9.42 8.83 1.68
C PHE A 12 -10.90 8.62 2.06
N LYS A 13 -11.84 9.38 1.48
CA LYS A 13 -13.30 9.22 1.75
C LYS A 13 -14.00 8.20 0.86
N LYS A 14 -13.38 7.79 -0.26
CA LYS A 14 -13.95 6.84 -1.21
C LYS A 14 -13.33 5.47 -0.97
N ILE A 15 -14.16 4.46 -0.69
CA ILE A 15 -13.73 3.07 -0.75
C ILE A 15 -13.41 2.73 -2.21
N LYS A 16 -12.15 2.41 -2.51
CA LYS A 16 -11.72 1.96 -3.84
C LYS A 16 -12.49 0.71 -4.25
N SER A 17 -12.99 0.70 -5.49
CA SER A 17 -13.43 -0.54 -6.13
C SER A 17 -12.22 -1.46 -6.34
N PRO A 18 -12.43 -2.76 -6.58
CA PRO A 18 -11.32 -3.69 -6.81
C PRO A 18 -10.34 -3.23 -7.89
N VAL A 19 -10.82 -2.69 -9.01
CA VAL A 19 -9.93 -2.17 -10.06
C VAL A 19 -9.13 -0.95 -9.60
N ASP A 20 -9.76 -0.01 -8.87
CA ASP A 20 -9.06 1.16 -8.33
C ASP A 20 -7.98 0.74 -7.32
N PHE A 21 -8.27 -0.26 -6.49
CA PHE A 21 -7.37 -0.80 -5.49
C PHE A 21 -6.17 -1.52 -6.12
N VAL A 22 -6.44 -2.43 -7.07
CA VAL A 22 -5.40 -3.18 -7.79
C VAL A 22 -4.49 -2.23 -8.56
N VAL A 23 -5.06 -1.33 -9.36
CA VAL A 23 -4.27 -0.36 -10.15
C VAL A 23 -3.49 0.60 -9.25
N GLY A 24 -4.08 1.05 -8.14
CA GLY A 24 -3.40 1.92 -7.18
C GLY A 24 -2.16 1.26 -6.58
N THR A 25 -2.29 0.00 -6.17
CA THR A 25 -1.19 -0.79 -5.60
C THR A 25 -0.10 -1.08 -6.64
N VAL A 26 -0.47 -1.46 -7.87
CA VAL A 26 0.48 -1.71 -8.97
C VAL A 26 1.25 -0.44 -9.36
N LYS A 27 0.58 0.72 -9.34
CA LYS A 27 1.26 2.01 -9.55
C LYS A 27 2.27 2.34 -8.46
N LEU A 28 1.98 1.98 -7.22
CA LEU A 28 2.88 2.17 -6.09
C LEU A 28 4.12 1.27 -6.18
N THR A 29 3.96 0.02 -6.63
CA THR A 29 5.08 -0.90 -6.87
C THR A 29 5.83 -0.60 -8.18
N GLY A 30 5.25 0.21 -9.07
CA GLY A 30 5.87 0.62 -10.33
C GLY A 30 6.02 -0.53 -11.33
N THR A 31 5.22 -1.59 -11.21
CA THR A 31 5.18 -2.71 -12.16
C THR A 31 4.19 -2.43 -13.29
N HIS A 32 4.20 -3.26 -14.35
CA HIS A 32 3.23 -3.15 -15.46
C HIS A 32 3.18 -1.76 -16.13
N THR A 33 4.31 -1.05 -16.20
CA THR A 33 4.41 0.23 -16.94
C THR A 33 4.25 0.06 -18.45
N ILE A 34 4.50 -1.17 -18.92
CA ILE A 34 4.11 -1.67 -20.23
C ILE A 34 3.24 -2.92 -20.04
N PRO A 35 2.45 -3.35 -21.03
CA PRO A 35 1.68 -4.58 -20.93
C PRO A 35 2.60 -5.81 -20.76
N GLU A 36 2.50 -6.46 -19.61
CA GLU A 36 3.24 -7.68 -19.27
C GLU A 36 2.32 -8.91 -19.39
N PRO A 37 2.84 -10.13 -19.68
CA PRO A 37 2.02 -11.32 -19.90
C PRO A 37 1.14 -11.73 -18.70
N ASP A 38 1.58 -11.39 -17.49
CA ASP A 38 0.90 -11.66 -16.22
C ASP A 38 -0.18 -10.62 -15.86
N LEU A 39 -0.44 -9.63 -16.72
CA LEU A 39 -1.55 -8.67 -16.59
C LEU A 39 -2.91 -9.36 -16.34
N VAL A 40 -3.09 -10.57 -16.87
CA VAL A 40 -4.30 -11.38 -16.66
C VAL A 40 -4.49 -11.73 -15.18
N ASN A 41 -3.41 -11.88 -14.41
CA ASN A 41 -3.48 -12.14 -12.97
C ASN A 41 -4.01 -10.93 -12.21
N LEU A 42 -3.68 -9.70 -12.64
CA LEU A 42 -4.26 -8.49 -12.07
C LEU A 42 -5.77 -8.41 -12.31
N ALA A 43 -6.23 -8.79 -13.50
CA ALA A 43 -7.67 -8.88 -13.81
C ALA A 43 -8.37 -10.02 -13.03
N ALA A 44 -7.67 -11.12 -12.77
CA ALA A 44 -8.18 -12.18 -11.91
C ALA A 44 -8.32 -11.69 -10.46
N ALA A 45 -7.36 -10.91 -9.95
CA ALA A 45 -7.41 -10.34 -8.62
C ALA A 45 -8.63 -9.42 -8.43
N THR A 46 -8.98 -8.59 -9.43
CA THR A 46 -10.20 -7.77 -9.33
C THR A 46 -11.47 -8.64 -9.27
N SER A 47 -11.50 -9.75 -10.01
CA SER A 47 -12.62 -10.69 -10.02
C SER A 47 -12.80 -11.38 -8.66
N LEU A 48 -11.71 -11.79 -8.00
CA LEU A 48 -11.74 -12.38 -6.66
C LEU A 48 -12.34 -11.40 -5.63
N MET A 49 -12.05 -10.12 -5.78
CA MET A 49 -12.59 -9.04 -4.94
C MET A 49 -14.00 -8.58 -5.36
N GLY A 50 -14.67 -9.30 -6.28
CA GLY A 50 -16.06 -9.05 -6.67
C GLY A 50 -16.26 -8.17 -7.91
N GLN A 51 -15.20 -7.78 -8.63
CA GLN A 51 -15.30 -7.01 -9.87
C GLN A 51 -14.64 -7.74 -11.05
N THR A 52 -15.43 -8.57 -11.72
CA THR A 52 -15.06 -9.13 -13.03
C THR A 52 -15.11 -8.03 -14.07
N LEU A 53 -13.96 -7.75 -14.71
CA LEU A 53 -13.86 -6.67 -15.70
C LEU A 53 -14.69 -6.99 -16.95
N MET A 54 -15.38 -5.99 -17.49
CA MET A 54 -16.28 -6.10 -18.66
C MET A 54 -17.50 -7.00 -18.45
N ASP A 55 -17.76 -7.44 -17.21
CA ASP A 55 -18.88 -8.33 -16.88
C ASP A 55 -19.64 -7.81 -15.65
N PRO A 56 -20.45 -6.75 -15.80
CA PRO A 56 -21.26 -6.23 -14.70
C PRO A 56 -22.35 -7.24 -14.30
N PRO A 57 -22.61 -7.42 -13.00
CA PRO A 57 -23.52 -8.48 -12.53
C PRO A 57 -25.00 -8.22 -12.87
N THR A 58 -25.40 -6.95 -13.03
CA THR A 58 -26.78 -6.57 -13.36
C THR A 58 -26.83 -5.33 -14.26
N VAL A 59 -28.05 -4.94 -14.66
CA VAL A 59 -28.30 -3.67 -15.38
C VAL A 59 -27.97 -2.42 -14.55
N GLU A 60 -27.91 -2.55 -13.22
CA GLU A 60 -27.47 -1.48 -12.31
C GLU A 60 -25.93 -1.33 -12.31
N SER A 61 -25.22 -2.16 -13.08
CA SER A 61 -23.76 -2.28 -13.12
C SER A 61 -23.19 -2.94 -11.86
N TRP A 62 -21.93 -2.63 -11.52
CA TRP A 62 -21.25 -3.11 -10.33
C TRP A 62 -21.69 -2.36 -9.06
N HIS A 63 -21.52 -3.02 -7.91
CA HIS A 63 -21.68 -2.43 -6.58
C HIS A 63 -20.77 -1.21 -6.36
N THR A 64 -21.06 -0.41 -5.32
CA THR A 64 -20.22 0.75 -4.97
C THR A 64 -20.08 0.91 -3.46
N GLY A 65 -19.02 1.62 -3.05
CA GLY A 65 -18.83 1.97 -1.64
C GLY A 65 -18.53 0.75 -0.75
N PRO A 66 -19.11 0.67 0.47
CA PRO A 66 -18.82 -0.40 1.43
C PRO A 66 -19.18 -1.80 0.95
N GLU A 67 -20.08 -1.93 -0.03
CA GLU A 67 -20.48 -3.23 -0.60
C GLU A 67 -19.33 -3.96 -1.31
N TRP A 68 -18.21 -3.29 -1.58
CA TRP A 68 -17.00 -3.92 -2.10
C TRP A 68 -16.22 -4.74 -1.07
N ILE A 69 -16.57 -4.65 0.23
CA ILE A 69 -15.78 -5.24 1.30
C ILE A 69 -16.68 -6.10 2.19
N ASP A 70 -16.43 -7.40 2.14
CA ASP A 70 -16.85 -8.42 3.09
C ASP A 70 -15.62 -9.16 3.65
N SER A 71 -15.82 -10.16 4.50
CA SER A 71 -14.70 -10.90 5.10
C SER A 71 -13.80 -11.62 4.07
N GLY A 72 -14.37 -12.06 2.94
CA GLY A 72 -13.63 -12.78 1.90
C GLY A 72 -12.81 -11.81 1.06
N THR A 73 -13.49 -10.84 0.45
CA THR A 73 -12.88 -9.79 -0.38
C THR A 73 -11.87 -8.94 0.38
N LEU A 74 -12.06 -8.70 1.69
CA LEU A 74 -11.06 -8.04 2.53
C LEU A 74 -9.76 -8.86 2.61
N THR A 75 -9.88 -10.18 2.76
CA THR A 75 -8.73 -11.09 2.81
C THR A 75 -7.98 -11.07 1.48
N ASP A 76 -8.70 -11.10 0.35
CA ASP A 76 -8.10 -11.00 -0.99
C ASP A 76 -7.37 -9.67 -1.20
N ARG A 77 -7.97 -8.55 -0.75
CA ARG A 77 -7.34 -7.22 -0.85
C ARG A 77 -6.07 -7.12 -0.01
N ILE A 78 -6.07 -7.63 1.21
CA ILE A 78 -4.88 -7.66 2.08
C ILE A 78 -3.79 -8.51 1.44
N ASN A 79 -4.11 -9.74 1.02
CA ASN A 79 -3.13 -10.65 0.42
C ASN A 79 -2.50 -10.03 -0.83
N PHE A 80 -3.33 -9.47 -1.71
CA PHE A 80 -2.85 -8.80 -2.92
C PHE A 80 -1.91 -7.63 -2.58
N ALA A 81 -2.30 -6.74 -1.66
CA ALA A 81 -1.47 -5.60 -1.30
C ALA A 81 -0.14 -6.02 -0.66
N VAL A 82 -0.18 -6.97 0.27
CA VAL A 82 1.00 -7.49 0.97
C VAL A 82 1.97 -8.18 0.00
N GLU A 83 1.45 -8.96 -0.95
CA GLU A 83 2.25 -9.62 -1.97
C GLU A 83 2.94 -8.61 -2.89
N GLN A 84 2.18 -7.67 -3.45
CA GLN A 84 2.70 -6.66 -4.38
C GLN A 84 3.75 -5.77 -3.70
N ILE A 85 3.46 -5.28 -2.49
CA ILE A 85 4.38 -4.41 -1.73
C ILE A 85 5.58 -5.17 -1.17
N GLY A 86 5.43 -6.48 -0.95
CA GLY A 86 6.48 -7.36 -0.48
C GLY A 86 7.60 -7.59 -1.49
N ASP A 87 7.37 -7.29 -2.77
CA ASP A 87 8.37 -7.36 -3.82
C ASP A 87 9.31 -6.14 -3.79
N ILE A 88 10.39 -6.29 -3.01
CA ILE A 88 11.46 -5.29 -2.89
C ILE A 88 12.25 -5.10 -4.19
N GLU A 89 12.12 -6.01 -5.16
CA GLU A 89 12.80 -5.91 -6.45
C GLU A 89 12.04 -5.05 -7.45
N SER A 90 10.76 -4.77 -7.20
CA SER A 90 9.94 -3.89 -8.02
C SER A 90 10.48 -2.45 -8.05
N ALA A 91 10.33 -1.79 -9.20
CA ALA A 91 10.95 -0.49 -9.44
C ALA A 91 10.47 0.59 -8.46
N GLY A 92 9.18 0.59 -8.12
CA GLY A 92 8.57 1.53 -7.19
C GLY A 92 9.01 1.31 -5.75
N ILE A 93 9.12 0.05 -5.30
CA ILE A 93 9.60 -0.25 -3.95
C ILE A 93 11.09 0.06 -3.81
N LYS A 94 11.91 -0.21 -4.84
CA LYS A 94 13.30 0.26 -4.90
C LYS A 94 13.42 1.77 -4.79
N ASP A 95 12.59 2.52 -5.52
CA ASP A 95 12.57 3.97 -5.44
C ASP A 95 12.17 4.46 -4.03
N LEU A 96 11.15 3.83 -3.42
CA LEU A 96 10.73 4.10 -2.05
C LEU A 96 11.89 3.90 -1.06
N ILE A 97 12.55 2.74 -1.12
CA ILE A 97 13.72 2.41 -0.27
C ILE A 97 14.84 3.44 -0.47
N ASN A 98 15.15 3.82 -1.71
CA ASN A 98 16.19 4.81 -2.00
C ASN A 98 15.84 6.19 -1.44
N ARG A 99 14.56 6.59 -1.50
CA ARG A 99 14.09 7.84 -0.88
C ARG A 99 14.22 7.80 0.64
N ILE A 100 13.92 6.67 1.29
CA ILE A 100 14.14 6.50 2.74
C ILE A 100 15.64 6.62 3.05
N LYS A 101 16.50 5.86 2.36
CA LYS A 101 17.96 5.91 2.54
C LYS A 101 18.54 7.32 2.36
N SER A 102 17.99 8.11 1.43
CA SER A 102 18.45 9.49 1.19
C SER A 102 18.21 10.45 2.37
N LYS A 103 17.43 10.05 3.38
CA LYS A 103 17.18 10.85 4.59
C LYS A 103 18.34 10.77 5.60
N GLY A 104 19.24 9.79 5.48
CA GLY A 104 20.41 9.65 6.34
C GLY A 104 20.80 8.19 6.60
N ASP A 105 21.99 8.00 7.17
CA ASP A 105 22.54 6.67 7.48
C ASP A 105 21.85 5.99 8.66
N GLU A 106 21.22 6.76 9.55
CA GLU A 106 20.38 6.28 10.65
C GLU A 106 19.04 7.03 10.65
N ILE A 107 17.95 6.28 10.81
CA ILE A 107 16.59 6.82 10.84
C ILE A 107 15.92 6.39 12.15
N SER A 108 15.38 7.36 12.87
CA SER A 108 14.70 7.11 14.15
C SER A 108 13.40 6.31 13.95
N PRO A 109 12.90 5.56 14.96
CA PRO A 109 11.62 4.86 14.84
C PRO A 109 10.43 5.77 14.44
N PRO A 110 10.28 6.99 14.98
CA PRO A 110 9.26 7.93 14.51
C PRO A 110 9.39 8.28 13.02
N ASP A 111 10.60 8.60 12.58
CA ASP A 111 10.86 8.97 11.19
C ASP A 111 10.68 7.77 10.26
N PHE A 112 11.00 6.55 10.70
CA PHE A 112 10.78 5.34 9.93
C PHE A 112 9.30 5.17 9.58
N VAL A 113 8.41 5.24 10.58
CA VAL A 113 6.96 5.15 10.35
C VAL A 113 6.48 6.30 9.47
N ASN A 114 6.85 7.54 9.79
CA ASN A 114 6.39 8.71 9.04
C ASN A 114 6.82 8.66 7.57
N ASN A 115 8.09 8.30 7.29
CA ASN A 115 8.59 8.18 5.92
C ASN A 115 7.84 7.09 5.14
N CYS A 116 7.54 5.94 5.75
CA CYS A 116 6.76 4.88 5.10
C CYS A 116 5.33 5.35 4.77
N LEU A 117 4.62 5.96 5.73
CA LEU A 117 3.26 6.48 5.51
C LEU A 117 3.23 7.60 4.47
N GLU A 118 4.23 8.49 4.46
CA GLU A 118 4.39 9.54 3.46
C GLU A 118 4.53 8.95 2.05
N LEU A 119 5.43 7.98 1.89
CA LEU A 119 5.72 7.37 0.59
C LEU A 119 4.62 6.43 0.10
N LEU A 120 3.78 5.91 1.00
CA LEU A 120 2.52 5.21 0.67
C LEU A 120 1.38 6.16 0.25
N GLY A 121 1.69 7.41 -0.08
CA GLY A 121 0.72 8.39 -0.59
C GLY A 121 0.14 9.30 0.50
N HIS A 122 0.95 9.65 1.50
CA HIS A 122 0.53 10.41 2.68
C HIS A 122 -0.65 9.75 3.40
N MET A 123 -0.52 8.46 3.66
CA MET A 123 -1.56 7.68 4.31
C MET A 123 -1.80 8.21 5.74
N GLU A 124 -3.06 8.57 6.01
CA GLU A 124 -3.51 8.95 7.35
C GLU A 124 -4.02 7.69 8.05
N VAL A 125 -3.50 7.43 9.25
CA VAL A 125 -3.87 6.27 10.08
C VAL A 125 -4.36 6.72 11.44
N ASP A 126 -5.25 5.94 12.05
CA ASP A 126 -5.74 6.19 13.39
C ASP A 126 -4.66 5.94 14.46
N ASP A 127 -4.95 6.34 15.68
CA ASP A 127 -4.00 6.24 16.80
C ASP A 127 -3.63 4.78 17.11
N LYS A 128 -4.53 3.82 16.88
CA LYS A 128 -4.31 2.41 17.18
C LYS A 128 -3.37 1.77 16.15
N THR A 129 -3.61 2.01 14.87
CA THR A 129 -2.74 1.58 13.77
C THR A 129 -1.37 2.25 13.94
N LYS A 130 -1.34 3.56 14.21
CA LYS A 130 -0.09 4.29 14.44
C LYS A 130 0.72 3.72 15.61
N GLN A 131 0.06 3.39 16.71
CA GLN A 131 0.70 2.76 17.86
C GLN A 131 1.32 1.42 17.47
N GLY A 132 0.60 0.55 16.76
CA GLY A 132 1.14 -0.75 16.33
C GLY A 132 2.35 -0.63 15.40
N LEU A 133 2.33 0.34 14.46
CA LEU A 133 3.49 0.63 13.61
C LEU A 133 4.66 1.18 14.43
N MET A 134 4.39 2.02 15.44
CA MET A 134 5.43 2.55 16.33
C MET A 134 6.06 1.46 17.19
N GLU A 135 5.27 0.59 17.79
CA GLU A 135 5.77 -0.54 18.59
C GLU A 135 6.69 -1.44 17.76
N PHE A 136 6.34 -1.68 16.50
CA PHE A 136 7.23 -2.39 15.57
C PHE A 136 8.52 -1.62 15.31
N ALA A 137 8.43 -0.32 14.98
CA ALA A 137 9.60 0.52 14.70
C ALA A 137 10.56 0.63 15.90
N GLU A 138 10.02 0.75 17.12
CA GLU A 138 10.80 0.80 18.36
C GLU A 138 11.47 -0.54 18.65
N LYS A 139 10.75 -1.65 18.43
CA LYS A 139 11.29 -3.00 18.60
C LYS A 139 12.49 -3.28 17.70
N VAL A 140 12.46 -2.80 16.45
CA VAL A 140 13.58 -2.96 15.50
C VAL A 140 14.64 -1.85 15.63
N GLY A 141 14.38 -0.80 16.42
CA GLY A 141 15.34 0.26 16.70
C GLY A 141 15.56 1.26 15.55
N GLY A 142 14.59 1.40 14.64
CA GLY A 142 14.70 2.27 13.47
C GLY A 142 15.42 1.60 12.29
N LEU A 143 16.12 2.40 11.47
CA LEU A 143 16.86 1.91 10.29
C LEU A 143 18.31 2.36 10.33
N LYS A 144 19.21 1.52 9.80
CA LYS A 144 20.64 1.78 9.73
C LYS A 144 21.22 1.30 8.40
N PHE A 145 22.01 2.13 7.75
CA PHE A 145 22.58 1.86 6.42
C PHE A 145 24.11 1.95 6.41
N THR A 146 24.77 1.88 7.57
CA THR A 146 26.24 2.08 7.66
C THR A 146 27.06 0.86 7.22
N THR A 147 26.50 -0.34 7.34
CA THR A 147 27.13 -1.60 6.92
C THR A 147 26.19 -2.43 6.07
N SER A 148 26.74 -3.34 5.25
CA SER A 148 25.95 -4.22 4.39
C SER A 148 24.94 -5.07 5.18
N ASP A 149 25.32 -5.54 6.38
CA ASP A 149 24.44 -6.37 7.22
C ASP A 149 23.26 -5.55 7.78
N GLN A 150 23.54 -4.34 8.26
CA GLN A 150 22.51 -3.42 8.75
C GLN A 150 21.58 -2.95 7.64
N GLU A 151 22.13 -2.74 6.44
CA GLU A 151 21.35 -2.39 5.27
C GLU A 151 20.37 -3.51 4.92
N GLN A 152 20.82 -4.76 4.88
CA GLN A 152 19.97 -5.90 4.59
C GLN A 152 18.86 -6.08 5.64
N GLU A 153 19.17 -5.91 6.92
CA GLU A 153 18.18 -5.91 8.01
C GLU A 153 17.17 -4.77 7.85
N SER A 154 17.64 -3.56 7.53
CA SER A 154 16.79 -2.40 7.30
C SER A 154 15.87 -2.57 6.10
N LEU A 155 16.31 -3.24 5.03
CA LEU A 155 15.47 -3.56 3.88
C LEU A 155 14.31 -4.48 4.27
N GLU A 156 14.56 -5.50 5.08
CA GLU A 156 13.52 -6.41 5.58
C GLU A 156 12.57 -5.69 6.54
N ASN A 157 13.08 -4.82 7.41
CA ASN A 157 12.25 -3.99 8.28
C ASN A 157 11.34 -3.05 7.48
N ILE A 158 11.86 -2.38 6.45
CA ILE A 158 11.06 -1.52 5.54
C ILE A 158 9.96 -2.35 4.89
N LYS A 159 10.29 -3.52 4.33
CA LYS A 159 9.31 -4.41 3.72
C LYS A 159 8.18 -4.75 4.70
N GLN A 160 8.50 -5.18 5.92
CA GLN A 160 7.50 -5.51 6.93
C GLN A 160 6.66 -4.30 7.34
N MET A 161 7.26 -3.12 7.51
CA MET A 161 6.54 -1.89 7.81
C MET A 161 5.54 -1.53 6.72
N LEU A 162 5.95 -1.62 5.44
CA LEU A 162 5.07 -1.36 4.32
C LEU A 162 3.93 -2.38 4.25
N GLN A 163 4.22 -3.67 4.47
CA GLN A 163 3.21 -4.74 4.49
C GLN A 163 2.19 -4.55 5.65
N MET A 164 2.66 -4.18 6.85
CA MET A 164 1.79 -3.84 7.97
C MET A 164 0.91 -2.62 7.66
N SER A 165 1.51 -1.60 7.04
CA SER A 165 0.81 -0.37 6.64
C SER A 165 -0.31 -0.65 5.65
N VAL A 166 -0.07 -1.43 4.60
CA VAL A 166 -1.11 -1.76 3.61
C VAL A 166 -2.13 -2.79 4.12
N SER A 167 -1.82 -3.51 5.20
CA SER A 167 -2.78 -4.41 5.87
C SER A 167 -3.74 -3.68 6.82
N SER A 168 -3.52 -2.38 7.06
CA SER A 168 -4.32 -1.57 7.97
C SER A 168 -5.75 -1.32 7.45
N PRO A 169 -6.75 -1.14 8.32
CA PRO A 169 -8.09 -0.74 7.91
C PRO A 169 -8.09 0.53 7.05
N GLU A 170 -7.24 1.50 7.34
CA GLU A 170 -7.18 2.78 6.63
C GLU A 170 -6.73 2.61 5.19
N TYR A 171 -5.83 1.66 4.90
CA TYR A 171 -5.50 1.33 3.51
C TYR A 171 -6.64 0.57 2.80
N GLN A 172 -7.30 -0.34 3.52
CA GLN A 172 -8.30 -1.24 2.95
C GLN A 172 -9.63 -0.55 2.66
N PHE A 173 -10.03 0.42 3.49
CA PHE A 173 -11.31 1.12 3.42
C PHE A 173 -11.21 2.55 2.81
N ALA A 174 -10.09 2.89 2.18
CA ALA A 174 -9.87 4.19 1.53
C ALA A 174 -9.56 4.09 0.04
#